data_AF-A0A369L9T8-F1
#
_entry.id   AF-A0A369L9T8-F1
#
_cell.length_a   1.000
_cell.length_b   1.000
_cell.length_c   1.000
_cell.angle_alpha   90.00
_cell.angle_beta   90.00
_cell.angle_gamma   90.00
#
_symmetry.space_group_name_H-M   'P 1'
#
loop_
_entity.id
_entity.type
_entity.pdbx_description
1 polymer ?
#
loop_
_entity_poly.entity_id
_entity_poly.type
_entity_poly.pdbx_seq_one_letter_code
_entity_poly.pdbx_strand_id
1 'polypeptide(L)'
;MSGRPLYDAGVRRRAVELYEEGHGRDVIAYLVGAPEGTVRKWLDTYRSVGIGALAAMGAKKKTYSFDTKVAAVRAVEDEGSTVPEAMARFGIVSSSPLRKWLKAYREGGPEALRPKPKGRPKGAKAAPGPMTREQELERRVQKLEAENAYLKKSIALKAEKRSRTARRRRS
;
A
#
# COMPACT_ATOMS: atom_id res chain seq x y z
N MET A 1 6.53 4.57 10.24
CA MET A 1 6.36 3.65 11.39
C MET A 1 6.52 2.23 10.89
N SER A 2 7.71 1.65 11.03
CA SER A 2 7.94 0.24 10.69
C SER A 2 7.27 -0.61 11.77
N GLY A 3 6.16 -1.27 11.43
CA GLY A 3 5.51 -2.19 12.35
C GLY A 3 6.47 -3.30 12.76
N ARG A 4 6.57 -3.58 14.05
CA ARG A 4 7.35 -4.70 14.58
C ARG A 4 6.86 -5.99 13.90
N PRO A 5 7.74 -6.84 13.36
CA PRO A 5 7.32 -8.13 12.80
C PRO A 5 6.52 -8.92 13.85
N LEU A 6 5.41 -9.54 13.44
CA LEU A 6 4.53 -10.30 14.34
C LEU A 6 5.28 -11.41 15.11
N TYR A 7 6.33 -11.97 14.50
CA TYR A 7 7.26 -12.91 15.11
C TYR A 7 8.69 -12.43 14.87
N ASP A 8 9.51 -12.37 15.92
CA ASP A 8 10.91 -11.99 15.79
C ASP A 8 11.75 -13.11 15.15
N ALA A 9 13.03 -12.82 14.91
CA ALA A 9 13.95 -13.79 14.32
C ALA A 9 14.33 -14.93 15.28
N GLY A 10 14.21 -14.73 16.60
CA GLY A 10 14.48 -15.74 17.61
C GLY A 10 13.45 -16.87 17.57
N VAL A 11 12.16 -16.53 17.55
CA VAL A 11 11.06 -17.51 17.43
C VAL A 11 11.22 -18.37 16.17
N ARG A 12 11.63 -17.74 15.06
CA ARG A 12 11.87 -18.43 13.80
C ARG A 12 13.08 -19.37 13.83
N ARG A 13 14.16 -18.99 14.52
CA ARG A 13 15.33 -19.87 14.73
C ARG A 13 14.96 -21.08 15.59
N ARG A 14 14.23 -20.86 16.69
CA ARG A 14 13.77 -21.95 17.56
C ARG A 14 12.90 -22.96 16.81
N ALA A 15 12.05 -22.49 15.89
CA ALA A 15 11.24 -23.37 15.06
C ALA A 15 12.07 -24.27 14.12
N VAL A 16 13.23 -23.77 13.64
CA VAL A 16 14.15 -24.57 12.81
C VAL A 16 14.95 -25.55 13.65
N GLU A 17 15.43 -25.14 14.83
CA GLU A 17 16.10 -26.05 15.77
C GLU A 17 15.22 -27.24 16.11
N LEU A 18 13.97 -27.00 16.54
CA LEU A 18 13.02 -28.08 16.84
C LEU A 18 12.74 -28.99 15.63
N TYR A 19 12.75 -28.43 14.43
CA TYR A 19 12.60 -29.20 13.19
C TYR A 19 13.82 -30.07 12.89
N GLU A 20 15.03 -29.57 13.13
CA GLU A 20 16.28 -30.35 13.03
C GLU A 20 16.40 -31.42 14.12
N GLU A 21 15.84 -31.16 15.30
CA GLU A 21 15.60 -32.14 16.37
C GLU A 21 14.52 -33.19 15.99
N GLY A 22 13.95 -33.12 14.79
CA GLY A 22 13.02 -34.11 14.22
C GLY A 22 11.55 -33.92 14.61
N HIS A 23 11.18 -32.79 15.22
CA HIS A 23 9.81 -32.58 15.66
C HIS A 23 8.85 -32.31 14.50
N GLY A 24 7.61 -32.76 14.65
CA GLY A 24 6.51 -32.49 13.73
C GLY A 24 6.09 -31.02 13.73
N ARG A 25 5.48 -30.56 12.62
CA ARG A 25 5.08 -29.14 12.45
C ARG A 25 4.06 -28.68 13.49
N ASP A 26 3.16 -29.57 13.88
CA ASP A 26 2.15 -29.41 14.91
C ASP A 26 2.78 -29.19 16.29
N VAL A 27 3.76 -30.01 16.65
CA VAL A 27 4.52 -29.88 17.91
C VAL A 27 5.31 -28.56 17.92
N ILE A 28 5.99 -28.24 16.82
CA ILE A 28 6.73 -26.98 16.69
C ILE A 28 5.78 -25.78 16.83
N ALA A 29 4.61 -25.81 16.19
CA ALA A 29 3.60 -24.75 16.28
C ALA A 29 3.15 -24.50 17.71
N TYR A 30 2.89 -25.56 18.45
CA TYR A 30 2.56 -25.49 19.87
C TYR A 30 3.72 -24.87 20.69
N LEU A 31 4.94 -25.38 20.52
CA LEU A 31 6.11 -24.96 21.32
C LEU A 31 6.54 -23.51 21.07
N VAL A 32 6.38 -23.01 19.84
CA VAL A 32 6.80 -21.64 19.48
C VAL A 32 5.65 -20.64 19.51
N GLY A 33 4.42 -21.07 19.83
CA GLY A 33 3.24 -20.22 19.92
C GLY A 33 2.84 -19.58 18.58
N ALA A 34 3.04 -20.29 17.46
CA ALA A 34 2.69 -19.81 16.13
C ALA A 34 1.76 -20.80 15.41
N PRO A 35 0.78 -20.33 14.60
CA PRO A 35 -0.08 -21.24 13.84
C PRO A 35 0.72 -22.19 12.95
N GLU A 36 0.27 -23.44 12.81
CA GLU A 36 0.95 -24.47 12.01
C GLU A 36 1.21 -24.01 10.56
N GLY A 37 0.24 -23.32 9.95
CA GLY A 37 0.41 -22.75 8.61
C GLY A 37 1.52 -21.69 8.51
N THR A 38 1.86 -21.02 9.61
CA THR A 38 2.99 -20.09 9.72
C THR A 38 4.30 -20.86 9.86
N VAL A 39 4.34 -21.86 10.73
CA VAL A 39 5.51 -22.75 10.90
C VAL A 39 5.85 -23.44 9.59
N ARG A 40 4.85 -23.99 8.87
CA ARG A 40 5.04 -24.56 7.54
C ARG A 40 5.75 -23.59 6.59
N LYS A 41 5.32 -22.33 6.52
CA LYS A 41 5.98 -21.31 5.68
C LYS A 41 7.42 -21.05 6.10
N TRP A 42 7.70 -21.04 7.40
CA TRP A 42 9.06 -20.87 7.90
C TRP A 42 9.97 -22.02 7.48
N LEU A 43 9.50 -23.27 7.65
CA LEU A 43 10.25 -24.45 7.24
C LEU A 43 10.43 -24.56 5.73
N ASP A 44 9.40 -24.21 4.94
CA ASP A 44 9.50 -24.13 3.48
C ASP A 44 10.59 -23.12 3.07
N THR A 45 10.64 -21.96 3.75
CA THR A 45 11.65 -20.92 3.51
C THR A 45 13.04 -21.40 3.90
N TYR A 46 13.16 -22.05 5.07
CA TYR A 46 14.41 -22.61 5.56
C TYR A 46 14.97 -23.66 4.59
N ARG A 47 14.15 -24.62 4.16
CA ARG A 47 14.56 -25.66 3.20
C ARG A 47 14.95 -25.10 1.83
N SER A 48 14.33 -24.00 1.39
CA SER A 48 14.57 -23.44 0.05
C SER A 48 15.73 -22.44 0.00
N VAL A 49 15.87 -21.58 1.02
CA VAL A 49 16.78 -20.42 0.97
C VAL A 49 17.69 -20.34 2.21
N GLY A 50 17.45 -21.16 3.23
CA GLY A 50 18.25 -21.23 4.44
C GLY A 50 17.83 -20.24 5.55
N ILE A 51 18.53 -20.37 6.68
CA ILE A 51 18.18 -19.69 7.94
C ILE A 51 18.29 -18.17 7.86
N GLY A 52 19.21 -17.63 7.06
CA GLY A 52 19.39 -16.19 6.88
C GLY A 52 18.16 -15.52 6.24
N ALA A 53 17.59 -16.15 5.22
CA ALA A 53 16.37 -15.66 4.57
C ALA A 53 15.16 -15.77 5.49
N LEU A 54 15.08 -16.86 6.28
CA LEU A 54 14.05 -17.00 7.30
C LEU A 54 14.17 -15.91 8.37
N ALA A 55 15.37 -15.61 8.88
CA ALA A 55 15.59 -14.59 9.91
C ALA A 55 15.28 -13.16 9.40
N ALA A 56 15.52 -12.88 8.11
CA ALA A 56 15.16 -11.60 7.50
C ALA A 56 13.66 -11.45 7.17
N MET A 57 12.87 -12.52 7.29
CA MET A 57 11.43 -12.48 6.99
C MET A 57 10.71 -11.40 7.80
N GLY A 58 9.85 -10.61 7.13
CA GLY A 58 9.06 -9.55 7.76
C GLY A 58 9.83 -8.25 8.07
N ALA A 59 11.16 -8.20 7.93
CA ALA A 59 11.93 -6.97 8.18
C ALA A 59 11.69 -5.88 7.11
N LYS A 60 11.73 -6.28 5.83
CA LYS A 60 11.36 -5.44 4.69
C LYS A 60 10.71 -6.32 3.61
N LYS A 61 9.80 -5.72 2.82
CA LYS A 61 9.24 -6.40 1.64
C LYS A 61 10.37 -6.59 0.62
N LYS A 62 10.79 -7.83 0.38
CA LYS A 62 11.75 -8.14 -0.68
C LYS A 62 11.14 -7.80 -2.04
N THR A 63 11.87 -7.04 -2.84
CA THR A 63 11.53 -6.72 -4.23
C THR A 63 12.28 -7.66 -5.15
N TYR A 64 11.61 -8.10 -6.22
CA TYR A 64 12.20 -8.94 -7.27
C TYR A 64 12.15 -8.16 -8.57
N SER A 65 13.24 -8.15 -9.32
CA SER A 65 13.28 -7.52 -10.65
C SER A 65 12.32 -8.24 -11.60
N PHE A 66 11.97 -7.59 -12.71
CA PHE A 66 11.17 -8.21 -13.75
C PHE A 66 11.84 -9.50 -14.26
N ASP A 67 13.14 -9.44 -14.54
CA ASP A 67 13.91 -10.57 -15.07
C ASP A 67 13.93 -11.75 -14.09
N THR A 68 14.12 -11.50 -12.79
CA THR A 68 14.06 -12.58 -11.79
C THR A 68 12.69 -13.25 -11.76
N LYS A 69 11.60 -12.49 -11.92
CA LYS A 69 10.25 -13.09 -11.94
C LYS A 69 10.04 -13.94 -13.19
N VAL A 70 10.45 -13.44 -14.35
CA VAL A 70 10.31 -14.16 -15.63
C VAL A 70 11.15 -15.43 -15.60
N ALA A 71 12.41 -15.36 -15.17
CA ALA A 71 13.29 -16.51 -15.08
C ALA A 71 12.75 -17.58 -14.12
N ALA A 72 12.26 -17.16 -12.95
CA ALA A 72 11.67 -18.09 -11.99
C ALA A 72 10.40 -18.78 -12.49
N VAL A 73 9.58 -18.08 -13.27
CA VAL A 73 8.37 -18.67 -13.85
C VAL A 73 8.71 -19.63 -14.99
N ARG A 74 9.61 -19.25 -15.89
CA ARG A 74 10.06 -20.13 -16.99
C ARG A 74 10.72 -21.41 -16.48
N ALA A 75 11.50 -21.32 -15.40
CA ALA A 75 12.07 -22.51 -14.79
C ALA A 75 10.99 -23.53 -14.38
N VAL A 76 9.81 -23.07 -13.95
CA VAL A 76 8.71 -23.96 -13.55
C VAL A 76 7.86 -24.40 -14.74
N GLU A 77 7.49 -23.49 -15.64
CA GLU A 77 6.59 -23.80 -16.77
C GLU A 77 7.30 -24.50 -17.93
N ASP A 78 8.53 -24.09 -18.25
CA ASP A 78 9.26 -24.53 -19.44
C ASP A 78 10.33 -25.58 -19.11
N GLU A 79 11.05 -25.41 -17.98
CA GLU A 79 12.14 -26.31 -17.58
C GLU A 79 11.69 -27.43 -16.62
N GLY A 80 10.41 -27.43 -16.19
CA GLY A 80 9.85 -28.47 -15.31
C GLY A 80 10.34 -28.44 -13.86
N SER A 81 11.01 -27.36 -13.41
CA SER A 81 11.44 -27.19 -12.02
C SER A 81 10.23 -27.15 -11.08
N THR A 82 10.37 -27.75 -9.91
CA THR A 82 9.37 -27.60 -8.86
C THR A 82 9.40 -26.19 -8.25
N VAL A 83 8.30 -25.78 -7.62
CA VAL A 83 8.20 -24.47 -6.95
C VAL A 83 9.31 -24.25 -5.90
N PRO A 84 9.65 -25.23 -5.03
CA PRO A 84 10.76 -25.09 -4.09
C PRO A 84 12.13 -24.94 -4.78
N GLU A 85 12.39 -25.69 -5.85
CA GLU A 85 13.65 -25.59 -6.61
C GLU A 85 13.81 -24.21 -7.26
N ALA A 86 12.76 -23.69 -7.90
CA ALA A 86 12.76 -22.34 -8.43
C ALA A 86 12.91 -21.29 -7.32
N MET A 87 12.31 -21.50 -6.15
CA MET A 87 12.50 -20.61 -5.01
C MET A 87 13.96 -20.57 -4.56
N ALA A 88 14.61 -21.71 -4.48
CA ALA A 88 16.03 -21.82 -4.12
C ALA A 88 16.91 -21.12 -5.16
N ARG A 89 16.73 -21.47 -6.45
CA ARG A 89 17.53 -20.96 -7.57
C ARG A 89 17.46 -19.43 -7.72
N PHE A 90 16.28 -18.85 -7.49
CA PHE A 90 16.05 -17.40 -7.70
C PHE A 90 15.94 -16.61 -6.38
N GLY A 91 16.23 -17.23 -5.24
CA GLY A 91 16.22 -16.58 -3.92
C GLY A 91 14.86 -16.02 -3.51
N ILE A 92 13.77 -16.71 -3.90
CA ILE A 92 12.39 -16.32 -3.61
C ILE A 92 12.01 -16.87 -2.24
N VAL A 93 11.75 -15.95 -1.30
CA VAL A 93 11.58 -16.26 0.12
C VAL A 93 10.26 -17.00 0.42
N SER A 94 9.28 -16.99 -0.48
CA SER A 94 8.01 -17.70 -0.25
C SER A 94 7.34 -18.11 -1.55
N SER A 95 6.56 -19.19 -1.50
CA SER A 95 5.86 -19.72 -2.68
C SER A 95 4.70 -18.85 -3.14
N SER A 96 4.07 -18.08 -2.25
CA SER A 96 2.92 -17.21 -2.57
C SER A 96 3.15 -16.23 -3.74
N PRO A 97 4.22 -15.41 -3.77
CA PRO A 97 4.50 -14.55 -4.92
C PRO A 97 4.78 -15.35 -6.20
N LEU A 98 5.55 -16.45 -6.12
CA LEU A 98 5.84 -17.28 -7.30
C LEU A 98 4.57 -17.88 -7.90
N ARG A 99 3.65 -18.41 -7.08
CA ARG A 99 2.34 -18.91 -7.54
C ARG A 99 1.49 -17.82 -8.21
N LYS A 100 1.55 -16.58 -7.72
CA LYS A 100 0.86 -15.45 -8.36
C LYS A 100 1.48 -15.10 -9.72
N TRP A 101 2.81 -15.17 -9.83
CA TRP A 101 3.50 -14.93 -11.10
C TRP A 101 3.20 -16.03 -12.12
N LEU A 102 3.21 -17.31 -11.71
CA LEU A 102 2.83 -18.43 -12.57
C LEU A 102 1.42 -18.23 -13.15
N LYS A 103 0.44 -17.86 -12.31
CA LYS A 103 -0.91 -17.55 -12.77
C LYS A 103 -0.93 -16.39 -13.78
N ALA A 104 -0.29 -15.27 -13.46
CA ALA A 104 -0.25 -14.11 -14.34
C ALA A 104 0.45 -14.41 -15.68
N TYR A 105 1.49 -15.24 -15.65
CA TYR A 105 2.23 -15.66 -16.83
C TYR A 105 1.39 -16.55 -17.75
N ARG A 106 0.62 -17.49 -17.20
CA ARG A 106 -0.31 -18.31 -17.99
C ARG A 106 -1.42 -17.49 -18.64
N GLU A 107 -1.84 -16.40 -17.99
CA GLU A 107 -2.91 -15.52 -18.50
C GLU A 107 -2.41 -14.49 -19.54
N GLY A 108 -1.17 -14.01 -19.44
CA GLY A 108 -0.70 -12.87 -20.26
C GLY A 108 0.80 -12.88 -20.57
N GLY A 109 1.45 -14.03 -20.45
CA GLY A 109 2.86 -14.21 -20.77
C GLY A 109 3.83 -13.40 -19.89
N PRO A 110 5.08 -13.21 -20.36
CA PRO A 110 6.10 -12.46 -19.63
C PRO A 110 5.66 -11.04 -19.26
N GLU A 111 4.98 -10.34 -20.16
CA GLU A 111 4.58 -8.94 -20.00
C GLU A 111 3.60 -8.73 -18.83
N ALA A 112 2.80 -9.75 -18.47
CA ALA A 112 1.93 -9.71 -17.30
C ALA A 112 2.69 -9.58 -15.96
N LEU A 113 3.99 -9.86 -15.94
CA LEU A 113 4.86 -9.74 -14.76
C LEU A 113 5.48 -8.35 -14.60
N ARG A 114 5.34 -7.48 -15.61
CA ARG A 114 5.84 -6.11 -15.53
C ARG A 114 5.17 -5.37 -14.38
N PRO A 115 5.91 -4.50 -13.67
CA PRO A 115 5.30 -3.65 -12.66
C PRO A 115 4.20 -2.81 -13.32
N LYS A 116 2.95 -3.02 -12.88
CA LYS A 116 1.86 -2.16 -13.32
C LYS A 116 2.16 -0.72 -12.90
N PRO A 117 1.89 0.27 -13.77
CA PRO A 117 2.04 1.67 -13.39
C PRO A 117 1.30 1.90 -12.08
N LYS A 118 1.96 2.59 -11.15
CA LYS A 118 1.40 2.87 -9.82
C LYS A 118 0.09 3.61 -10.05
N GLY A 119 -1.02 2.89 -9.85
CA GLY A 119 -2.35 3.46 -10.06
C GLY A 119 -2.52 4.73 -9.22
N ARG A 120 -3.42 5.59 -9.66
CA ARG A 120 -3.78 6.82 -8.95
C ARG A 120 -4.00 6.52 -7.46
N PRO A 121 -3.41 7.30 -6.53
CA PRO A 121 -3.61 7.07 -5.11
C PRO A 121 -5.10 7.03 -4.77
N LYS A 122 -5.50 6.01 -4.01
CA LYS A 122 -6.87 5.83 -3.53
C LYS A 122 -7.28 7.09 -2.75
N GLY A 123 -8.25 7.85 -3.27
CA GLY A 123 -8.75 9.09 -2.64
C GLY A 123 -8.30 10.41 -3.30
N ALA A 124 -7.47 10.38 -4.34
CA ALA A 124 -7.19 11.59 -5.11
C ALA A 124 -8.45 12.00 -5.91
N LYS A 125 -9.22 12.98 -5.41
CA LYS A 125 -10.25 13.66 -6.20
C LYS A 125 -9.61 14.25 -7.47
N ALA A 126 -10.33 14.24 -8.58
CA ALA A 126 -9.91 15.01 -9.76
C ALA A 126 -9.67 16.45 -9.30
N ALA A 127 -8.53 17.04 -9.70
CA ALA A 127 -8.46 18.49 -9.73
C ALA A 127 -9.68 18.95 -10.53
N PRO A 128 -10.46 19.93 -10.05
CA PRO A 128 -11.49 20.53 -10.87
C PRO A 128 -10.84 20.89 -12.20
N GLY A 129 -11.45 20.50 -13.32
CA GLY A 129 -10.95 20.87 -14.64
C GLY A 129 -10.80 22.40 -14.75
N PRO A 130 -10.10 22.90 -15.78
CA PRO A 130 -10.08 24.34 -16.05
C PRO A 130 -11.52 24.85 -16.07
N MET A 131 -11.78 25.92 -15.30
CA MET A 131 -13.12 26.48 -15.18
C MET A 131 -13.66 26.82 -16.56
N THR A 132 -14.92 26.43 -16.81
CA THR A 132 -15.61 26.92 -18.00
C THR A 132 -15.84 28.42 -17.85
N ARG A 133 -15.97 29.12 -19.00
CA ARG A 133 -16.27 30.56 -19.03
C ARG A 133 -17.49 30.92 -18.17
N GLU A 134 -18.50 30.03 -18.14
CA GLU A 134 -19.72 30.19 -17.34
C GLU A 134 -19.43 30.16 -15.84
N GLN A 135 -18.62 29.22 -15.37
CA GLN A 135 -18.24 29.11 -13.95
C GLN A 135 -17.40 30.30 -13.47
N GLU A 136 -16.56 30.84 -14.35
CA GLU A 136 -15.81 32.06 -14.05
C GLU A 136 -16.73 33.28 -13.92
N LEU A 137 -17.73 33.37 -14.81
CA LEU A 137 -18.75 34.42 -14.74
C LEU A 137 -19.59 34.31 -13.47
N GLU A 138 -20.03 33.11 -13.08
CA GLU A 138 -20.78 32.89 -11.84
C GLU A 138 -20.00 33.31 -10.59
N ARG A 139 -18.71 32.96 -10.52
CA ARG A 139 -17.84 33.41 -9.43
C ARG A 139 -17.68 34.92 -9.39
N ARG A 140 -17.57 35.54 -10.56
CA ARG A 140 -17.45 36.99 -10.68
C ARG A 140 -18.74 37.68 -10.24
N VAL A 141 -19.90 37.16 -10.64
CA VAL A 141 -21.21 37.64 -10.19
C VAL A 141 -21.34 37.50 -8.68
N GLN A 142 -21.03 36.33 -8.11
CA GLN A 142 -21.10 36.12 -6.67
C GLN A 142 -20.18 37.07 -5.88
N LYS A 143 -18.96 37.32 -6.39
CA LYS A 143 -18.05 38.30 -5.80
C LYS A 143 -18.63 39.71 -5.85
N LEU A 144 -19.14 40.13 -7.01
CA LEU A 144 -19.75 41.44 -7.20
C LEU A 144 -21.01 41.62 -6.35
N GLU A 145 -21.80 40.58 -6.14
CA GLU A 145 -22.97 40.59 -5.27
C GLU A 145 -22.57 40.75 -3.81
N ALA A 146 -21.51 40.06 -3.36
CA ALA A 146 -20.97 40.21 -2.02
C ALA A 146 -20.43 41.63 -1.78
N GLU A 147 -19.69 42.18 -2.74
CA GLU A 147 -19.19 43.56 -2.70
C GLU A 147 -20.34 44.57 -2.66
N ASN A 148 -21.36 44.40 -3.51
CA ASN A 148 -22.56 45.25 -3.49
C ASN A 148 -23.32 45.17 -2.17
N ALA A 149 -23.49 43.97 -1.61
CA ALA A 149 -24.14 43.78 -0.32
C ALA A 149 -23.37 44.47 0.80
N TYR A 150 -22.04 44.40 0.79
CA TYR A 150 -21.19 45.11 1.74
C TYR A 150 -21.33 46.63 1.61
N LEU A 151 -21.28 47.16 0.39
CA LEU A 151 -21.44 48.60 0.14
C LEU A 151 -22.81 49.11 0.59
N LYS A 152 -23.90 48.40 0.27
CA LYS A 152 -25.25 48.74 0.73
C LYS A 152 -25.36 48.81 2.25
N LYS A 153 -24.79 47.81 2.96
CA LYS A 153 -24.73 47.83 4.43
C LYS A 153 -23.93 49.02 4.97
N SER A 154 -22.82 49.37 4.33
CA SER A 154 -22.00 50.52 4.73
C SER A 154 -22.74 51.87 4.59
N ILE A 155 -23.53 52.01 3.52
CA ILE A 155 -24.35 53.20 3.26
C ILE A 155 -25.47 53.30 4.30
N ALA A 156 -26.18 52.20 4.56
CA ALA A 156 -27.23 52.14 5.58
C ALA A 156 -26.71 52.55 6.96
N LEU A 157 -25.55 52.02 7.38
CA LEU A 157 -24.92 52.39 8.66
C LEU A 157 -24.53 53.87 8.73
N LYS A 158 -24.03 54.45 7.63
CA LYS A 158 -23.70 55.88 7.58
C LYS A 158 -24.96 56.75 7.67
N ALA A 159 -26.04 56.35 7.00
CA ALA A 159 -27.33 57.06 7.06
C ALA A 159 -27.93 57.02 8.48
N GLU A 160 -27.88 55.86 9.15
CA GLU A 160 -28.35 55.69 10.53
C GLU A 160 -27.54 56.56 11.52
N LYS A 161 -26.21 56.59 11.39
CA LYS A 161 -25.37 57.46 12.23
C LYS A 161 -25.72 58.94 12.04
N ARG A 162 -25.97 59.39 10.80
CA ARG A 162 -26.36 60.78 10.52
C ARG A 162 -27.73 61.12 11.13
N SER A 163 -28.73 60.25 11.00
CA SER A 163 -30.06 60.47 11.59
C SER A 163 -30.01 60.48 13.12
N ARG A 164 -29.23 59.59 13.74
CA ARG A 164 -29.05 59.52 15.20
C ARG A 164 -28.37 60.77 15.76
N THR A 165 -27.34 61.29 15.09
CA THR A 165 -26.67 62.54 15.47
C THR A 165 -27.59 63.75 15.30
N ALA A 166 -28.39 63.79 14.23
CA ALA A 166 -29.36 64.86 13.98
C ALA A 166 -30.55 64.85 14.94
N ARG A 167 -30.88 63.70 15.54
CA ARG A 167 -31.91 63.56 16.59
C ARG A 167 -31.38 64.03 17.94
N ARG A 168 -30.13 63.72 18.28
CA ARG A 168 -29.44 64.16 19.51
C ARG A 168 -29.17 65.65 19.61
N ARG A 169 -29.06 66.37 18.47
CA ARG A 169 -28.85 67.82 18.43
C ARG A 169 -30.15 68.63 18.57
N ARG A 170 -31.31 67.98 18.50
CA ARG A 170 -32.65 68.60 18.54
C ARG A 170 -33.37 68.42 19.88
N SER A 171 -32.77 67.67 20.79
CA SER A 171 -33.15 67.48 22.19
C SER A 171 -32.21 68.27 23.07
#